data_AF-A0A8J1KUD2-F1
#
_entry.id   AF-A0A8J1KUD2-F1
#
_cell.length_a   1.000
_cell.length_b   1.000
_cell.length_c   1.000
_cell.angle_alpha   90.00
_cell.angle_beta   90.00
_cell.angle_gamma   90.00
#
_symmetry.space_group_name_H-M   'P 1'
#
loop_
_entity.id
_entity.type
_entity.pdbx_description
1 polymer ?
#
loop_
_entity_poly.entity_id
_entity_poly.type
_entity_poly.pdbx_seq_one_letter_code
_entity_poly.pdbx_strand_id
1 'polypeptide(L)'
;MMVEGMALLDLGVSPYSGDVFHETPLIVYLFHFLVDYAEIVFMITDALTAVTLYLAVQEYNKLMFKKQKLLLELKKYPQEGHELLRVPTEMYYVPLKVSLFYLLNPYTVLSCVAKSTCVINNAVIALFILATVKGSPLLSAVFLSLATYQSLYPVTLLPPALLYLLQKEFVPVKMKSTGFWLFSSF
;
A
#
# COMPACT_ATOMS: atom_id res chain seq x y z
N MET A 1 -19.17 14.81 6.39
CA MET A 1 -18.51 13.93 7.38
C MET A 1 -17.50 14.64 8.26
N MET A 2 -16.24 14.91 7.89
CA MET A 2 -15.29 15.57 8.82
C MET A 2 -15.73 16.97 9.28
N VAL A 3 -16.27 17.78 8.36
CA VAL A 3 -16.76 19.13 8.66
C VAL A 3 -18.00 19.10 9.57
N GLU A 4 -18.84 18.07 9.48
CA GLU A 4 -19.98 17.88 10.39
C GLU A 4 -19.54 17.46 11.80
N GLY A 5 -18.50 16.63 11.92
CA GLY A 5 -17.94 16.24 13.21
C GLY A 5 -17.32 17.42 13.97
N MET A 6 -16.66 18.32 13.25
CA MET A 6 -16.09 19.56 13.80
C MET A 6 -17.16 20.58 14.18
N ALA A 7 -18.19 20.75 13.33
CA ALA A 7 -19.32 21.64 13.62
C ALA A 7 -20.12 21.22 14.87
N LEU A 8 -20.19 19.92 15.16
CA LEU A 8 -20.77 19.41 16.41
C LEU A 8 -19.87 19.67 17.63
N LEU A 9 -18.55 19.63 17.45
CA LEU A 9 -17.55 19.92 18.49
C LEU A 9 -17.62 21.39 18.92
N ASP A 10 -17.75 22.31 17.97
CA ASP A 10 -17.89 23.75 18.22
C ASP A 10 -19.21 24.11 18.93
N LEU A 11 -20.23 23.25 18.84
CA LEU A 11 -21.48 23.37 19.60
C LEU A 11 -21.41 22.79 21.02
N GLY A 12 -20.26 22.28 21.47
CA GLY A 12 -20.08 21.70 22.81
C GLY A 12 -20.78 20.35 23.01
N VAL A 13 -21.26 19.73 21.93
CA VAL A 13 -21.84 18.39 21.94
C VAL A 13 -20.74 17.41 21.56
N SER A 14 -20.51 16.39 22.39
CA SER A 14 -19.46 15.42 22.06
C SER A 14 -19.80 14.74 20.72
N PRO A 15 -18.87 14.64 19.74
CA PRO A 15 -19.12 14.08 18.42
C PRO A 15 -19.46 12.57 18.45
N TYR A 16 -19.35 11.94 19.63
CA TYR A 16 -19.79 10.57 19.92
C TYR A 16 -21.23 10.49 20.45
N SER A 17 -21.84 11.62 20.83
CA SER A 17 -23.23 11.70 21.28
C SER A 17 -24.18 11.67 20.07
N GLY A 18 -24.43 10.47 19.54
CA GLY A 18 -25.44 10.26 18.50
C GLY A 18 -25.13 9.23 17.43
N ASP A 19 -24.16 8.34 17.64
CA ASP A 19 -23.86 7.26 16.67
C ASP A 19 -23.36 7.74 15.29
N VAL A 20 -22.97 9.03 15.17
CA VAL A 20 -22.58 9.65 13.89
C VAL A 20 -21.09 9.44 13.56
N PHE A 21 -20.24 9.17 14.56
CA PHE A 21 -18.79 8.99 14.37
C PHE A 21 -18.30 7.67 14.96
N HIS A 22 -17.79 6.79 14.08
CA HIS A 22 -17.20 5.50 14.44
C HIS A 22 -15.69 5.44 14.16
N GLU A 23 -15.05 6.58 13.88
CA GLU A 23 -13.62 6.62 13.62
C GLU A 23 -12.80 6.75 14.90
N THR A 24 -11.55 6.30 14.84
CA THR A 24 -10.62 6.29 15.98
C THR A 24 -10.35 7.70 16.52
N PRO A 25 -10.35 7.90 17.85
CA PRO A 25 -10.19 9.21 18.49
C PRO A 25 -8.84 9.89 18.20
N LEU A 26 -7.82 9.12 17.79
CA LEU A 26 -6.50 9.60 17.39
C LEU A 26 -6.56 10.43 16.09
N ILE A 27 -7.49 10.09 15.18
CA ILE A 27 -7.70 10.83 13.94
C ILE A 27 -8.20 12.24 14.26
N VAL A 28 -9.16 12.38 15.17
CA VAL A 28 -9.76 13.68 15.53
C VAL A 28 -8.73 14.67 16.08
N TYR A 29 -7.79 14.20 16.91
CA TYR A 29 -6.73 15.05 17.47
C TYR A 29 -5.69 15.47 16.41
N LEU A 30 -5.30 14.57 15.51
CA LEU A 30 -4.43 14.88 14.37
C LEU A 30 -5.12 15.89 13.43
N PHE A 31 -6.44 15.77 13.23
CA PHE A 31 -7.22 16.61 12.35
C PHE A 31 -7.47 18.02 12.87
N HIS A 32 -7.60 18.22 14.19
CA HIS A 32 -7.72 19.57 14.78
C HIS A 32 -6.51 20.45 14.44
N PHE A 33 -5.32 19.86 14.27
CA PHE A 33 -4.12 20.58 13.84
C PHE A 33 -4.00 20.71 12.31
N LEU A 34 -4.58 19.78 11.55
CA LEU A 34 -4.50 19.73 10.09
C LEU A 34 -5.59 20.54 9.38
N VAL A 35 -6.67 20.92 10.07
CA VAL A 35 -7.85 21.58 9.45
C VAL A 35 -7.52 22.91 8.79
N ASP A 36 -6.63 23.72 9.39
CA ASP A 36 -6.24 25.03 8.83
C ASP A 36 -5.55 24.92 7.45
N TYR A 37 -5.00 23.74 7.13
CA TYR A 37 -4.34 23.46 5.84
C TYR A 37 -4.91 22.21 5.14
N ALA A 38 -6.10 21.77 5.53
CA ALA A 38 -6.63 20.46 5.13
C ALA A 38 -6.62 20.27 3.61
N GLU A 39 -7.04 21.27 2.84
CA GLU A 39 -7.13 21.18 1.37
C GLU A 39 -5.79 20.84 0.73
N ILE A 40 -4.73 21.54 1.15
CA ILE A 40 -3.39 21.35 0.61
C ILE A 40 -2.82 20.01 1.09
N VAL A 41 -3.01 19.66 2.36
CA VAL A 41 -2.49 18.42 2.94
C VAL A 41 -3.13 17.18 2.30
N PHE A 42 -4.44 17.19 2.09
CA PHE A 42 -5.14 16.08 1.42
C PHE A 42 -4.71 15.95 -0.05
N MET A 43 -4.59 17.05 -0.79
CA MET A 43 -4.08 17.00 -2.18
C MET A 43 -2.65 16.48 -2.25
N ILE A 44 -1.76 16.93 -1.35
CA ILE A 44 -0.38 16.45 -1.30
C ILE A 44 -0.35 14.96 -0.94
N THR A 45 -1.18 14.51 0.00
CA THR A 45 -1.24 13.11 0.43
C THR A 45 -1.72 12.21 -0.71
N ASP A 46 -2.70 12.63 -1.50
CA ASP A 46 -3.17 11.89 -2.66
C ASP A 46 -2.11 11.81 -3.76
N ALA A 47 -1.45 12.93 -4.07
CA ALA A 47 -0.31 12.95 -4.98
C ALA A 47 0.83 12.04 -4.49
N LEU A 48 1.14 12.07 -3.20
CA LEU A 48 2.15 11.20 -2.57
C LEU A 48 1.76 9.73 -2.72
N THR A 49 0.48 9.40 -2.57
CA THR A 49 -0.03 8.03 -2.74
C THR A 49 0.21 7.53 -4.17
N ALA A 50 -0.08 8.37 -5.16
CA ALA A 50 0.15 8.05 -6.56
C ALA A 50 1.64 7.88 -6.91
N VAL A 51 2.51 8.72 -6.33
CA VAL A 51 3.97 8.58 -6.47
C VAL A 51 4.47 7.31 -5.79
N THR A 52 3.92 6.97 -4.63
CA THR A 52 4.27 5.73 -3.90
C THR A 52 3.89 4.50 -4.71
N LEU A 53 2.70 4.48 -5.34
CA LEU A 53 2.28 3.42 -6.26
C LEU A 53 3.18 3.33 -7.49
N TYR A 54 3.56 4.46 -8.09
CA TYR A 54 4.50 4.50 -9.20
C TYR A 54 5.83 3.83 -8.84
N LEU A 55 6.40 4.19 -7.68
CA LEU A 55 7.65 3.60 -7.18
C LEU A 55 7.49 2.11 -6.87
N ALA A 56 6.38 1.70 -6.27
CA ALA A 56 6.11 0.30 -5.95
C ALA A 56 6.09 -0.57 -7.20
N VAL A 57 5.38 -0.13 -8.25
CA VAL A 57 5.32 -0.85 -9.53
C VAL A 57 6.68 -0.84 -10.24
N GLN A 58 7.41 0.28 -10.17
CA GLN A 58 8.75 0.36 -10.76
C GLN A 58 9.73 -0.63 -10.10
N GLU A 59 9.75 -0.69 -8.76
CA GLU A 59 10.58 -1.65 -8.01
C GLU A 59 10.15 -3.09 -8.27
N TYR A 60 8.84 -3.35 -8.35
CA TYR A 60 8.31 -4.67 -8.69
C TYR A 60 8.76 -5.10 -10.09
N ASN A 61 8.70 -4.18 -11.08
CA ASN A 61 9.14 -4.45 -12.44
C ASN A 61 10.63 -4.78 -12.50
N LYS A 62 11.48 -4.01 -11.80
CA LYS A 62 12.93 -4.30 -11.68
C LYS A 62 13.17 -5.68 -11.08
N LEU A 63 12.44 -6.05 -10.04
CA LEU A 63 12.56 -7.36 -9.38
C LEU A 63 12.17 -8.50 -10.31
N MET A 64 11.04 -8.39 -11.01
CA MET A 64 10.59 -9.41 -11.96
C MET A 64 11.56 -9.57 -13.13
N PHE A 65 12.12 -8.48 -13.65
CA PHE A 65 13.11 -8.53 -14.72
C PHE A 65 14.39 -9.26 -14.29
N LYS A 66 14.88 -9.01 -13.06
CA LYS A 66 16.01 -9.76 -12.49
C LYS A 66 15.70 -11.25 -12.35
N LYS A 67 14.51 -11.60 -11.84
CA LYS A 67 14.07 -13.01 -11.72
C LYS A 67 13.98 -13.69 -13.10
N GLN A 68 13.43 -12.99 -14.09
CA GLN A 68 13.32 -13.48 -15.46
C GLN A 68 14.68 -13.73 -16.10
N LYS A 69 15.63 -12.80 -15.97
CA LYS A 69 17.01 -12.97 -16.46
C LYS A 69 17.69 -14.19 -15.83
N LEU A 70 17.54 -14.36 -14.51
CA LEU A 70 18.10 -15.48 -13.77
C LEU A 70 17.51 -16.83 -14.25
N LEU A 71 16.18 -16.91 -14.42
CA LEU A 71 15.52 -18.13 -14.90
C LEU A 71 15.94 -18.52 -16.32
N LEU A 72 16.20 -17.51 -17.17
CA LEU A 72 16.71 -17.70 -18.53
C LEU A 72 18.16 -18.22 -18.52
N GLU A 73 19.03 -17.64 -17.69
CA GLU A 73 20.42 -18.13 -17.50
C GLU A 73 20.47 -19.58 -16.98
N LEU A 74 19.54 -19.96 -16.10
CA LEU A 74 19.44 -21.32 -15.57
C LEU A 74 18.87 -22.35 -16.56
N LYS A 75 18.56 -21.99 -17.81
CA LYS A 75 17.88 -22.84 -18.83
C LYS A 75 16.59 -23.51 -18.32
N LYS A 76 16.05 -23.04 -17.20
CA LYS A 76 14.83 -23.55 -16.56
C LYS A 76 13.59 -22.77 -17.00
N TYR A 77 13.76 -21.82 -17.91
CA TYR A 77 12.68 -21.03 -18.48
C TYR A 77 11.85 -21.93 -19.41
N PRO A 78 10.54 -22.11 -19.16
CA PRO A 78 9.69 -22.88 -20.05
C PRO A 78 9.73 -22.27 -21.46
N GLN A 79 9.94 -23.09 -22.50
CA GLN A 79 9.99 -22.61 -23.88
C GLN A 79 8.66 -22.00 -24.37
N GLU A 80 7.57 -22.20 -23.63
CA GLU A 80 6.26 -21.58 -23.87
C GLU A 80 6.14 -20.15 -23.31
N GLY A 81 7.13 -19.65 -22.56
CA GLY A 81 7.07 -18.36 -21.88
C GLY A 81 7.69 -17.17 -22.63
N HIS A 82 8.19 -17.36 -23.86
CA HIS A 82 8.93 -16.30 -24.57
C HIS A 82 8.09 -15.04 -24.86
N GLU A 83 6.76 -15.18 -24.87
CA GLU A 83 5.79 -14.08 -25.04
C GLU A 83 5.55 -13.28 -23.75
N LEU A 84 5.85 -13.86 -22.59
CA LEU A 84 5.75 -13.22 -21.27
C LEU A 84 7.05 -12.48 -20.88
N LEU A 85 8.05 -12.45 -21.77
CA LEU A 85 9.27 -11.71 -21.55
C LEU A 85 8.94 -10.22 -21.52
N ARG A 86 9.00 -9.61 -20.34
CA ARG A 86 8.68 -8.19 -20.17
C ARG A 86 9.69 -7.34 -20.93
N VAL A 87 9.21 -6.68 -21.99
CA VAL A 87 9.98 -5.79 -22.87
C VAL A 87 10.43 -4.56 -22.06
N PRO A 88 11.67 -4.06 -22.20
CA PRO A 88 12.17 -2.91 -21.44
C PRO A 88 11.32 -1.64 -21.61
N THR A 89 10.63 -1.49 -22.74
CA THR A 89 9.69 -0.39 -23.00
C THR A 89 8.48 -0.43 -22.06
N GLU A 90 7.89 -1.61 -21.81
CA GLU A 90 6.73 -1.78 -20.93
C GLU A 90 7.05 -1.47 -19.46
N MET A 91 8.32 -1.50 -19.06
CA MET A 91 8.73 -1.22 -17.68
C MET A 91 8.47 0.24 -17.26
N TYR A 92 8.45 1.18 -18.21
CA TYR A 92 8.20 2.60 -17.96
C TYR A 92 6.73 2.98 -18.10
N TYR A 93 6.02 2.41 -19.09
CA TYR A 93 4.61 2.74 -19.33
C TYR A 93 3.67 2.15 -18.28
N VAL A 94 3.95 0.95 -17.76
CA VAL A 94 3.11 0.30 -16.74
C VAL A 94 2.98 1.11 -15.44
N PRO A 95 4.06 1.55 -14.77
CA PRO A 95 3.94 2.34 -13.53
C PRO A 95 3.29 3.70 -13.78
N LEU A 96 3.53 4.33 -14.93
CA LEU A 96 2.87 5.57 -15.33
C LEU A 96 1.36 5.39 -15.49
N LYS A 97 0.93 4.34 -16.19
CA LYS A 97 -0.50 4.01 -16.34
C LYS A 97 -1.16 3.81 -14.98
N VAL A 98 -0.56 3.02 -14.10
CA VAL A 98 -1.13 2.75 -12.75
C VAL A 98 -1.30 4.06 -11.96
N SER A 99 -0.29 4.93 -11.98
CA SER A 99 -0.36 6.23 -11.29
C SER A 99 -1.42 7.15 -11.90
N LEU A 100 -1.49 7.25 -13.23
CA LEU A 100 -2.54 8.03 -13.92
C LEU A 100 -3.94 7.48 -13.63
N PHE A 101 -4.15 6.17 -13.70
CA PHE A 101 -5.44 5.56 -13.40
C PHE A 101 -5.86 5.80 -11.95
N TYR A 102 -4.92 5.84 -11.02
CA TYR A 102 -5.19 6.21 -9.63
C TYR A 102 -5.59 7.68 -9.48
N LEU A 103 -4.85 8.62 -10.09
CA LEU A 103 -5.16 10.05 -10.03
C LEU A 103 -6.48 10.42 -10.72
N LEU A 104 -6.76 9.75 -11.83
CA LEU A 104 -7.96 10.01 -12.65
C LEU A 104 -9.16 9.17 -12.20
N ASN A 105 -9.03 8.40 -11.12
CA ASN A 105 -10.15 7.64 -10.58
C ASN A 105 -11.17 8.61 -9.95
N PRO A 106 -12.44 8.65 -10.41
CA PRO A 106 -13.44 9.54 -9.83
C PRO A 106 -13.59 9.34 -8.32
N TYR A 107 -13.36 8.13 -7.81
CA TYR A 107 -13.44 7.83 -6.38
C TYR A 107 -12.33 8.51 -5.55
N THR A 108 -11.10 8.57 -6.05
CA THR A 108 -9.96 9.21 -5.35
C THR A 108 -10.14 10.72 -5.37
N VAL A 109 -10.52 11.29 -6.52
CA VAL A 109 -10.83 12.72 -6.66
C VAL A 109 -11.97 13.13 -5.72
N LEU A 110 -13.07 12.37 -5.69
CA LEU A 110 -14.20 12.65 -4.80
C LEU A 110 -13.81 12.53 -3.32
N SER A 111 -12.98 11.55 -2.96
CA SER A 111 -12.51 11.35 -1.59
C SER A 111 -11.56 12.46 -1.12
N CYS A 112 -10.75 13.03 -2.04
CA CYS A 112 -9.93 14.21 -1.79
C CYS A 112 -10.77 15.47 -1.59
N VAL A 113 -11.75 15.71 -2.47
CA VAL A 113 -12.66 16.86 -2.36
C VAL A 113 -13.52 16.77 -1.09
N ALA A 114 -13.94 15.56 -0.73
CA ALA A 114 -14.72 15.29 0.48
C ALA A 114 -13.90 15.36 1.79
N LYS A 115 -12.58 15.60 1.72
CA LYS A 115 -11.66 15.62 2.88
C LYS A 115 -11.84 14.39 3.78
N SER A 116 -11.92 13.21 3.15
CA SER A 116 -12.17 11.94 3.84
C SER A 116 -10.88 11.29 4.32
N THR A 117 -10.94 10.56 5.45
CA THR A 117 -9.88 9.66 5.93
C THR A 117 -9.49 8.58 4.92
N CYS A 118 -10.32 8.34 3.90
CA CYS A 118 -10.04 7.39 2.83
C CYS A 118 -8.70 7.69 2.13
N VAL A 119 -8.32 8.97 1.97
CA VAL A 119 -7.05 9.37 1.36
C VAL A 119 -5.86 8.86 2.19
N ILE A 120 -5.94 8.97 3.52
CA ILE A 120 -4.89 8.49 4.43
C ILE A 120 -4.81 6.96 4.40
N ASN A 121 -5.96 6.28 4.46
CA ASN A 121 -6.01 4.82 4.37
C ASN A 121 -5.34 4.32 3.07
N ASN A 122 -5.64 4.94 1.94
CA ASN A 122 -5.05 4.58 0.65
C ASN A 122 -3.53 4.85 0.63
N ALA A 123 -3.08 5.96 1.24
CA ALA A 123 -1.65 6.27 1.36
C ALA A 123 -0.89 5.21 2.17
N VAL A 124 -1.43 4.81 3.31
CA VAL A 124 -0.81 3.78 4.17
C VAL A 124 -0.78 2.43 3.46
N ILE A 125 -1.83 2.06 2.73
CA ILE A 125 -1.85 0.83 1.92
C ILE A 125 -0.82 0.89 0.79
N ALA A 126 -0.67 2.03 0.10
CA ALA A 126 0.36 2.19 -0.94
C ALA A 126 1.78 2.06 -0.36
N LEU A 127 2.03 2.64 0.82
CA LEU A 127 3.31 2.51 1.54
C LEU A 127 3.57 1.07 1.97
N PHE A 128 2.54 0.37 2.45
CA PHE A 128 2.61 -1.07 2.74
C PHE A 128 3.07 -1.85 1.50
N ILE A 129 2.42 -1.67 0.35
CA ILE A 129 2.79 -2.36 -0.90
C ILE A 129 4.24 -2.04 -1.29
N LEU A 130 4.65 -0.78 -1.21
CA LEU A 130 6.04 -0.38 -1.50
C LEU A 130 7.04 -1.09 -0.57
N ALA A 131 6.75 -1.16 0.73
CA ALA A 131 7.58 -1.84 1.70
C ALA A 131 7.64 -3.36 1.46
N THR A 132 6.50 -3.98 1.12
CA THR A 132 6.42 -5.40 0.74
C THR A 132 7.26 -5.69 -0.50
N VAL A 133 7.16 -4.87 -1.55
CA VAL A 133 7.95 -5.02 -2.79
C VAL A 133 9.44 -4.82 -2.53
N LYS A 134 9.81 -3.81 -1.72
CA LYS A 134 11.20 -3.61 -1.27
C LYS A 134 11.73 -4.80 -0.47
N GLY A 135 10.86 -5.58 0.15
CA GLY A 135 11.20 -6.80 0.89
C GLY A 135 11.68 -6.54 2.32
N SER A 136 11.27 -5.41 2.89
CA SER A 136 11.52 -5.11 4.30
C SER A 136 10.33 -5.60 5.14
N PRO A 137 10.41 -6.77 5.79
CA PRO A 137 9.28 -7.34 6.53
C PRO A 137 8.86 -6.46 7.71
N LEU A 138 9.82 -5.81 8.39
CA LEU A 138 9.53 -4.90 9.51
C LEU A 138 8.71 -3.69 9.07
N LEU A 139 9.14 -2.98 8.03
CA LEU A 139 8.39 -1.82 7.52
C LEU A 139 7.02 -2.24 6.99
N SER A 140 6.94 -3.39 6.31
CA SER A 140 5.66 -3.93 5.84
C SER A 140 4.72 -4.23 7.02
N ALA A 141 5.21 -4.81 8.12
CA ALA A 141 4.41 -5.08 9.31
C ALA A 141 3.94 -3.80 10.01
N VAL A 142 4.81 -2.78 10.10
CA VAL A 142 4.45 -1.48 10.68
C VAL A 142 3.34 -0.79 9.88
N PHE A 143 3.49 -0.70 8.55
CA PHE A 143 2.44 -0.09 7.72
C PHE A 143 1.17 -0.92 7.68
N LEU A 144 1.26 -2.26 7.73
CA LEU A 144 0.09 -3.11 7.84
C LEU A 144 -0.65 -2.88 9.16
N SER A 145 0.08 -2.84 10.28
CA SER A 145 -0.50 -2.55 11.60
C SER A 145 -1.20 -1.19 11.61
N LEU A 146 -0.56 -0.16 11.04
CA LEU A 146 -1.14 1.17 10.92
C LEU A 146 -2.41 1.16 10.04
N ALA A 147 -2.40 0.42 8.93
CA ALA A 147 -3.58 0.26 8.07
C ALA A 147 -4.72 -0.45 8.80
N THR A 148 -4.42 -1.52 9.54
CA THR A 148 -5.41 -2.29 10.33
C THR A 148 -5.98 -1.51 11.51
N TYR A 149 -5.23 -0.53 12.02
CA TYR A 149 -5.69 0.35 13.08
C TYR A 149 -6.73 1.36 12.56
N GLN A 150 -6.60 1.77 11.29
CA GLN A 150 -7.44 2.80 10.70
C GLN A 150 -8.65 2.23 9.93
N SER A 151 -8.58 0.98 9.47
CA SER A 151 -9.71 0.20 8.95
C SER A 151 -9.46 -1.28 9.19
N LEU A 152 -10.50 -2.10 9.41
CA LEU A 152 -10.33 -3.55 9.57
C LEU A 152 -10.05 -4.28 8.23
N TYR A 153 -10.36 -3.65 7.09
CA TYR A 153 -10.21 -4.25 5.76
C TYR A 153 -8.78 -4.70 5.38
N PRO A 154 -7.71 -3.93 5.67
CA PRO A 154 -6.33 -4.28 5.35
C PRO A 154 -5.81 -5.56 6.02
N VAL A 155 -6.51 -6.12 7.02
CA VAL A 155 -6.16 -7.45 7.58
C VAL A 155 -6.19 -8.53 6.51
N THR A 156 -7.06 -8.40 5.50
CA THR A 156 -7.15 -9.33 4.37
C THR A 156 -5.93 -9.31 3.46
N LEU A 157 -5.08 -8.28 3.55
CA LEU A 157 -3.82 -8.19 2.81
C LEU A 157 -2.66 -8.92 3.51
N LEU A 158 -2.87 -9.44 4.72
CA LEU A 158 -1.86 -10.19 5.46
C LEU A 158 -1.47 -11.51 4.76
N PRO A 159 -2.40 -12.39 4.33
CA PRO A 159 -2.04 -13.61 3.60
C PRO A 159 -1.22 -13.38 2.32
N PRO A 160 -1.61 -12.50 1.38
CA PRO A 160 -0.83 -12.29 0.16
C PRO A 160 0.53 -11.65 0.43
N ALA A 161 0.63 -10.75 1.41
CA ALA A 161 1.90 -10.13 1.76
C ALA A 161 2.88 -11.12 2.41
N LEU A 162 2.39 -11.98 3.31
CA LEU A 162 3.19 -13.03 3.92
C LEU A 162 3.71 -14.01 2.86
N LEU A 163 2.81 -14.48 1.96
CA LEU A 163 3.18 -15.36 0.85
C LEU A 163 4.23 -14.72 -0.05
N TYR A 164 4.08 -13.43 -0.37
CA TYR A 164 5.04 -12.71 -1.22
C TYR A 164 6.42 -12.57 -0.56
N LEU A 165 6.47 -12.22 0.73
CA LEU A 165 7.72 -12.09 1.49
C LEU A 165 8.43 -13.44 1.59
N LEU A 166 7.69 -14.51 1.90
CA LEU A 166 8.23 -15.87 1.91
C LEU A 166 8.77 -16.25 0.53
N GLN A 167 8.01 -16.07 -0.55
CA GLN A 167 8.48 -16.35 -1.91
C GLN A 167 9.72 -15.55 -2.29
N LYS A 168 9.88 -14.32 -1.78
CA LYS A 168 11.08 -13.50 -2.02
C LYS A 168 12.30 -14.07 -1.31
N GLU A 169 12.16 -14.63 -0.12
CA GLU A 169 13.24 -15.37 0.56
C GLU A 169 13.54 -16.72 -0.10
N PHE A 170 12.51 -17.43 -0.60
CA PHE A 170 12.65 -18.77 -1.18
C PHE A 170 13.23 -18.80 -2.61
N VAL A 171 13.45 -17.67 -3.27
CA VAL A 171 14.13 -17.60 -4.58
C VAL A 171 15.63 -17.33 -4.39
N PRO A 172 16.51 -18.27 -4.80
CA PRO A 172 16.94 -19.45 -4.06
C PRO A 172 18.09 -19.13 -3.09
N VAL A 173 17.86 -19.11 -1.79
CA VAL A 173 18.93 -19.46 -0.85
C VAL A 173 18.92 -20.98 -0.73
N LYS A 174 20.09 -21.59 -1.00
CA LYS A 174 20.40 -23.03 -0.86
C LYS A 174 19.42 -23.74 0.10
N MET A 175 18.85 -24.85 -0.34
CA MET A 175 18.04 -25.84 0.43
C MET A 175 18.69 -26.37 1.72
N LYS A 176 19.82 -25.81 2.15
CA LYS A 176 20.61 -26.17 3.32
C LYS A 176 20.64 -25.06 4.37
N SER A 177 19.63 -24.18 4.41
CA SER A 177 19.49 -23.21 5.50
C SER A 177 18.68 -23.82 6.64
N THR A 178 19.31 -23.91 7.80
CA THR A 178 18.82 -24.56 9.02
C THR A 178 17.49 -23.98 9.54
N GLY A 179 17.08 -22.80 9.07
CA GLY A 179 15.80 -22.16 9.45
C GLY A 179 14.55 -22.84 8.89
N PHE A 180 14.67 -23.64 7.81
CA PHE A 180 13.51 -24.33 7.21
C PHE A 180 12.94 -25.43 8.11
N TRP A 181 13.81 -26.12 8.85
CA TRP A 181 13.41 -27.21 9.75
C TRP A 181 12.78 -26.73 11.06
N LEU A 182 13.05 -25.49 11.48
CA LEU A 182 12.45 -24.93 12.70
C LEU A 182 10.97 -24.59 12.51
N PHE A 183 10.50 -24.38 11.28
CA PHE A 183 9.11 -23.96 11.01
C PHE A 183 8.17 -25.14 10.68
N SER A 184 8.69 -26.33 10.35
CA SER A 184 7.84 -27.51 10.09
C SER A 184 7.61 -28.40 11.31
N SER A 185 8.02 -27.96 12.50
CA SER A 185 7.93 -28.70 13.75
C SER A 185 6.90 -28.14 14.74
N PHE A 186 5.95 -27.32 14.27
CA PHE A 186 4.73 -26.99 15.01
C PHE A 186 3.50 -27.58 14.29
#